data_AF-A0A2W0ZX97-F1
#
_entry.id   AF-A0A2W0ZX97-F1
#
_cell.length_a   1.000
_cell.length_b   1.000
_cell.length_c   1.000
_cell.angle_alpha   90.00
_cell.angle_beta   90.00
_cell.angle_gamma   90.00
#
_symmetry.space_group_name_H-M   'P 1'
#
loop_
_entity.id
_entity.type
_entity.pdbx_description
1 polymer ?
#
loop_
_entity_poly.entity_id
_entity_poly.type
_entity_poly.pdbx_seq_one_letter_code
_entity_poly.pdbx_strand_id
1 'polypeptide(L)'
;MQKRDLIKEKNWTFLLLIDEDKLLEMCHIDYFLSSKPGGQHRDKKASSVRLSLKNTTIVVSASENRSMNMNMKSAVKKLKIEITCQLRSSIDLIIFIKSFDLFEAFNKNGSLSNGKLSYASSNKNYLPMCAFIFDLMNNDKWGISNISKKLGISNTNLVSFLLKEKRLIVWVNQQRAKNGMNSLK
;
A
#
# COMPACT_ATOMS: atom_id res chain seq x y z
N MET A 1 4.73 20.96 -15.78
CA MET A 1 5.34 19.74 -15.22
C MET A 1 4.94 18.58 -16.10
N GLN A 2 5.87 18.05 -16.91
CA GLN A 2 5.52 17.04 -17.91
C GLN A 2 5.30 15.68 -17.21
N LYS A 3 4.44 14.83 -17.77
CA LYS A 3 4.16 13.45 -17.29
C LYS A 3 5.44 12.60 -17.12
N ARG A 4 6.56 13.04 -17.71
CA ARG A 4 7.91 12.46 -17.63
C ARG A 4 8.66 12.77 -16.32
N ASP A 5 8.33 13.85 -15.62
CA ASP A 5 9.03 14.23 -14.37
C ASP A 5 8.54 13.39 -13.18
N LEU A 6 7.28 12.95 -13.20
CA LEU A 6 6.71 12.01 -12.22
C LEU A 6 7.35 10.61 -12.25
N ILE A 7 8.12 10.27 -13.30
CA ILE A 7 8.75 8.96 -13.50
C ILE A 7 10.12 8.88 -12.79
N LYS A 8 10.75 10.02 -12.47
CA LYS A 8 12.10 10.05 -11.88
C LYS A 8 12.12 9.79 -10.38
N GLU A 9 11.02 10.06 -9.68
CA GLU A 9 10.87 9.70 -8.28
C GLU A 9 9.97 8.48 -8.20
N LYS A 10 10.54 7.30 -7.90
CA LYS A 10 9.78 6.07 -7.65
C LYS A 10 8.93 6.24 -6.38
N ASN A 11 7.85 7.01 -6.49
CA ASN A 11 6.84 7.19 -5.46
C ASN A 11 5.75 6.13 -5.60
N TRP A 12 4.91 6.00 -4.57
CA TRP A 12 3.83 5.02 -4.59
C TRP A 12 2.83 5.28 -5.73
N THR A 13 2.66 6.53 -6.16
CA THR A 13 1.66 6.88 -7.20
C THR A 13 1.97 6.16 -8.50
N PHE A 14 3.20 6.26 -8.99
CA PHE A 14 3.61 5.58 -10.21
C PHE A 14 3.52 4.05 -10.04
N LEU A 15 4.06 3.53 -8.93
CA LEU A 15 4.17 2.08 -8.69
C LEU A 15 2.82 1.38 -8.49
N LEU A 16 1.81 2.06 -7.93
CA LEU A 16 0.47 1.51 -7.76
C LEU A 16 -0.44 1.73 -8.97
N LEU A 17 -0.04 2.58 -9.93
CA LEU A 17 -0.79 2.87 -11.14
C LEU A 17 -0.45 1.93 -12.30
N ILE A 18 0.80 1.47 -12.38
CA ILE A 18 1.24 0.54 -13.42
C ILE A 18 0.69 -0.87 -13.20
N ASP A 19 0.65 -1.62 -14.30
CA ASP A 19 0.31 -3.04 -14.32
C ASP A 19 1.34 -3.90 -13.59
N GLU A 20 0.93 -5.11 -13.22
CA GLU A 20 1.73 -6.02 -12.41
C GLU A 20 3.03 -6.42 -13.10
N ASP A 21 3.01 -6.67 -14.41
CA ASP A 21 4.19 -7.07 -15.17
C ASP A 21 5.25 -5.97 -15.16
N LYS A 22 4.84 -4.72 -15.43
CA LYS A 22 5.74 -3.56 -15.30
C LYS A 22 6.25 -3.34 -13.88
N LEU A 23 5.42 -3.59 -12.86
CA LEU A 23 5.86 -3.52 -11.47
C LEU A 23 6.93 -4.58 -11.17
N LEU A 24 6.79 -5.78 -11.73
CA LEU A 24 7.78 -6.85 -11.59
C LEU A 24 9.09 -6.53 -12.32
N GLU A 25 9.06 -5.85 -13.47
CA GLU A 25 10.27 -5.36 -14.15
C GLU A 25 11.09 -4.39 -13.29
N MET A 26 10.42 -3.67 -12.37
CA MET A 26 11.06 -2.78 -11.40
C MET A 26 11.64 -3.51 -10.19
N CYS A 27 11.48 -4.83 -10.10
CA CYS A 27 11.97 -5.66 -9.00
C CYS A 27 13.15 -6.54 -9.44
N HIS A 28 13.97 -6.93 -8.49
CA HIS A 28 14.76 -8.15 -8.58
C HIS A 28 13.93 -9.31 -8.03
N ILE A 29 13.91 -10.43 -8.75
CA ILE A 29 13.08 -11.60 -8.43
C ILE A 29 14.01 -12.77 -8.12
N ASP A 30 13.94 -13.26 -6.89
CA ASP A 30 14.68 -14.43 -6.44
C ASP A 30 13.74 -15.59 -6.14
N TYR A 31 14.08 -16.77 -6.65
CA TYR A 31 13.42 -18.02 -6.29
C TYR A 31 14.31 -18.82 -5.33
N PHE A 32 13.73 -19.30 -4.23
CA PHE A 32 14.50 -20.02 -3.23
C PHE A 32 13.71 -21.17 -2.59
N LEU A 33 14.45 -22.03 -1.88
CA LEU A 33 13.89 -23.10 -1.07
C LEU A 33 13.57 -22.55 0.32
N SER A 34 12.32 -22.69 0.77
CA SER A 34 11.98 -22.30 2.13
C SER A 34 12.54 -23.31 3.13
N SER A 35 13.16 -22.79 4.18
CA SER A 35 13.52 -23.56 5.38
C SER A 35 12.28 -23.68 6.26
N LYS A 36 11.30 -24.51 5.87
CA LYS A 36 10.19 -24.85 6.76
C LYS A 36 10.68 -25.87 7.82
N PRO A 37 10.32 -25.71 9.10
CA PRO A 37 10.66 -26.69 10.13
C PRO A 37 10.02 -28.05 9.79
N GLY A 38 10.83 -29.09 9.59
CA GLY A 38 10.37 -30.48 9.42
C GLY A 38 11.02 -31.23 8.26
N GLY A 39 11.48 -32.46 8.55
CA GLY A 39 11.80 -33.47 7.51
C GLY A 39 10.58 -33.83 6.66
N GLN A 40 10.78 -34.65 5.61
CA GLN A 40 9.81 -35.09 4.57
C GLN A 40 9.00 -34.00 3.81
N HIS A 41 8.58 -32.91 4.45
CA HIS A 41 7.87 -31.76 3.87
C HIS A 41 8.79 -30.61 3.45
N ARG A 42 10.09 -30.87 3.27
CA ARG A 42 10.98 -29.90 2.63
C ARG A 42 10.56 -29.75 1.17
N ASP A 43 10.39 -28.51 0.72
CA ASP A 43 10.15 -28.23 -0.69
C ASP A 43 11.31 -28.84 -1.51
N LYS A 44 11.03 -29.74 -2.44
CA LYS A 44 12.04 -30.32 -3.35
C LYS A 44 12.38 -29.37 -4.52
N LYS A 45 11.53 -28.36 -4.76
CA LYS A 45 11.67 -27.36 -5.82
C LYS A 45 11.56 -25.97 -5.22
N ALA A 46 12.39 -25.04 -5.70
CA ALA A 46 12.33 -23.63 -5.30
C ALA A 46 10.99 -23.00 -5.71
N SER A 47 10.02 -23.03 -4.80
CA SER A 47 8.68 -22.47 -4.99
C SER A 47 8.52 -21.12 -4.29
N SER A 48 9.45 -20.76 -3.39
CA SER A 48 9.39 -19.49 -2.65
C SER A 48 9.90 -18.35 -3.50
N VAL A 49 9.29 -17.19 -3.36
CA VAL A 49 9.57 -15.99 -4.15
C VAL A 49 9.98 -14.87 -3.21
N ARG A 50 11.05 -14.14 -3.57
CA ARG A 50 11.43 -12.86 -2.96
C ARG A 50 11.44 -11.80 -4.05
N LEU A 51 10.81 -10.67 -3.75
CA LEU A 51 10.80 -9.49 -4.60
C LEU A 51 11.53 -8.36 -3.86
N SER A 52 12.52 -7.77 -4.52
CA SER A 52 13.28 -6.62 -4.02
C SER A 52 13.06 -5.45 -4.97
N LEU A 53 12.40 -4.38 -4.53
CA LEU A 53 12.11 -3.24 -5.39
C LEU A 53 13.40 -2.43 -5.62
N LYS A 54 13.83 -2.32 -6.88
CA LYS A 54 15.11 -1.69 -7.26
C LYS A 54 15.19 -0.25 -6.72
N ASN A 55 16.35 0.11 -6.16
CA ASN A 55 16.65 1.44 -5.60
C ASN A 55 15.79 1.82 -4.38
N THR A 56 15.28 0.84 -3.64
CA THR A 56 14.58 1.04 -2.36
C THR A 56 15.03 -0.02 -1.36
N THR A 57 14.66 0.15 -0.10
CA THR A 57 14.86 -0.88 0.95
C THR A 57 13.72 -1.90 1.01
N ILE A 58 12.74 -1.81 0.10
CA ILE A 58 11.55 -2.67 0.14
C ILE A 58 11.90 -4.05 -0.40
N VAL A 59 11.84 -5.04 0.48
CA VAL A 59 12.02 -6.45 0.16
C VAL A 59 10.88 -7.24 0.79
N VAL A 60 10.23 -8.09 0.01
CA VAL A 60 9.17 -8.98 0.48
C VAL A 60 9.40 -10.40 0.03
N SER A 61 8.92 -11.36 0.79
CA SER A 61 8.96 -12.78 0.41
C SER A 61 7.64 -13.49 0.66
N ALA A 62 7.36 -14.51 -0.14
CA ALA A 62 6.23 -15.39 -0.02
C ALA A 62 6.68 -16.86 -0.22
N SER A 63 6.25 -17.72 0.69
CA SER A 63 6.64 -19.13 0.75
C SER A 63 5.53 -20.02 1.33
N GLU A 64 4.32 -19.47 1.45
CA GLU A 64 3.19 -20.12 2.10
C GLU A 64 2.67 -21.31 1.27
N ASN A 65 2.79 -21.22 -0.06
CA ASN A 65 2.22 -22.19 -0.98
C ASN A 65 3.30 -23.10 -1.57
N ARG A 66 2.90 -24.31 -1.99
CA ARG A 66 3.72 -25.19 -2.84
C ARG A 66 3.89 -24.69 -4.28
N SER A 67 2.98 -23.81 -4.72
CA SER A 67 2.96 -23.26 -6.08
C SER A 67 3.72 -21.94 -6.15
N MET A 68 4.71 -21.89 -7.04
CA MET A 68 5.48 -20.68 -7.33
C MET A 68 4.59 -19.52 -7.77
N ASN A 69 3.59 -19.79 -8.62
CA ASN A 69 2.68 -18.74 -9.12
C ASN A 69 1.81 -18.15 -7.98
N MET A 70 1.33 -18.99 -7.05
CA MET A 70 0.59 -18.51 -5.88
C MET A 70 1.48 -17.69 -4.94
N ASN A 71 2.74 -18.10 -4.77
CA ASN A 71 3.71 -17.32 -4.00
C ASN A 71 4.06 -16.01 -4.70
N MET A 72 4.18 -15.98 -6.03
CA MET A 72 4.37 -14.74 -6.80
C MET A 72 3.23 -13.75 -6.56
N LYS A 73 1.97 -14.18 -6.74
CA LYS A 73 0.78 -13.34 -6.46
C LYS A 73 0.76 -12.83 -5.01
N SER A 74 1.12 -13.71 -4.08
CA SER A 74 1.21 -13.34 -2.66
C SER A 74 2.29 -12.29 -2.43
N ALA A 75 3.48 -12.47 -3.01
CA ALA A 75 4.60 -11.54 -2.92
C ALA A 75 4.26 -10.18 -3.53
N VAL A 76 3.61 -10.12 -4.69
CA VAL A 76 3.15 -8.86 -5.30
C VAL A 76 2.17 -8.14 -4.39
N LYS A 77 1.21 -8.86 -3.78
CA LYS A 77 0.30 -8.25 -2.80
C LYS A 77 1.07 -7.66 -1.61
N LYS A 78 2.06 -8.39 -1.07
CA LYS A 78 2.91 -7.87 0.03
C LYS A 78 3.70 -6.64 -0.43
N LEU A 79 4.24 -6.67 -1.65
CA LEU A 79 5.02 -5.59 -2.22
C LEU A 79 4.20 -4.30 -2.33
N LYS A 80 2.97 -4.38 -2.86
CA LYS A 80 2.07 -3.22 -2.96
C LYS A 80 1.73 -2.64 -1.58
N ILE A 81 1.55 -3.49 -0.56
CA ILE A 81 1.36 -3.04 0.83
C ILE A 81 2.60 -2.31 1.36
N GLU A 82 3.80 -2.84 1.15
CA GLU A 82 5.04 -2.18 1.58
C GLU A 82 5.29 -0.86 0.84
N ILE A 83 4.95 -0.79 -0.45
CA ILE A 83 4.97 0.46 -1.23
C ILE A 83 4.05 1.51 -0.59
N THR A 84 2.81 1.14 -0.26
CA THR A 84 1.85 2.01 0.44
C THR A 84 2.40 2.49 1.79
N CYS A 85 3.01 1.58 2.56
CA CYS A 85 3.59 1.90 3.86
C CYS A 85 4.76 2.89 3.73
N GLN A 86 5.76 2.57 2.92
CA GLN A 86 7.08 3.17 3.03
C GLN A 86 7.33 4.33 2.07
N LEU A 87 6.65 4.39 0.92
CA LEU A 87 6.89 5.43 -0.07
C LEU A 87 5.89 6.56 0.08
N ARG A 88 6.32 7.80 -0.14
CA ARG A 88 5.48 9.00 -0.07
C ARG A 88 5.44 9.72 -1.41
N SER A 89 4.39 10.51 -1.61
CA SER A 89 4.18 11.30 -2.80
C SER A 89 3.65 12.68 -2.41
N SER A 90 3.98 13.69 -3.19
CA SER A 90 3.38 15.03 -3.08
C SER A 90 2.28 15.22 -4.13
N ILE A 91 1.54 14.16 -4.45
CA ILE A 91 0.50 14.20 -5.48
C ILE A 91 -0.66 15.10 -5.05
N ASP A 92 -1.03 16.02 -5.93
CA ASP A 92 -2.22 16.86 -5.76
C ASP A 92 -3.51 16.02 -5.82
N LEU A 93 -4.51 16.39 -5.03
CA LEU A 93 -5.79 15.68 -4.93
C LEU A 93 -6.48 15.51 -6.29
N ILE A 94 -6.48 16.53 -7.15
CA ILE A 94 -7.15 16.48 -8.46
C ILE A 94 -6.42 15.48 -9.36
N ILE A 95 -5.09 15.48 -9.34
CA ILE A 95 -4.27 14.52 -10.10
C ILE A 95 -4.49 13.11 -9.57
N PHE A 96 -4.57 12.92 -8.25
CA PHE A 96 -4.87 11.64 -7.62
C PHE A 96 -6.23 11.09 -8.06
N ILE A 97 -7.28 11.91 -7.95
CA ILE A 97 -8.65 11.54 -8.36
C ILE A 97 -8.67 11.09 -9.82
N LYS A 98 -8.02 11.86 -10.71
CA LYS A 98 -7.94 11.55 -12.13
C LYS A 98 -7.14 10.29 -12.43
N SER A 99 -6.03 10.07 -11.74
CA SER A 99 -5.13 8.95 -12.01
C SER A 99 -5.73 7.60 -11.61
N PHE A 100 -6.53 7.57 -10.53
CA PHE A 100 -7.12 6.34 -10.00
C PHE A 100 -8.63 6.22 -10.26
N ASP A 101 -9.17 7.09 -11.12
CA ASP A 101 -10.58 7.09 -11.53
C ASP A 101 -11.54 7.13 -10.33
N LEU A 102 -11.38 8.16 -9.49
CA LEU A 102 -12.08 8.32 -8.22
C LEU A 102 -13.11 9.47 -8.23
N PHE A 103 -13.54 9.93 -9.40
CA PHE A 103 -14.40 11.10 -9.52
C PHE A 103 -15.72 10.97 -8.75
N GLU A 104 -16.32 9.77 -8.75
CA GLU A 104 -17.56 9.50 -8.00
C GLU A 104 -17.35 9.45 -6.49
N ALA A 105 -16.13 9.16 -6.04
CA ALA A 105 -15.81 9.04 -4.63
C ALA A 105 -15.69 10.39 -3.94
N PHE A 106 -15.39 11.46 -4.69
CA PHE A 106 -15.16 12.80 -4.16
C PHE A 106 -16.21 13.80 -4.67
N ASN A 107 -16.57 14.76 -3.82
CA ASN A 107 -17.40 15.89 -4.19
C ASN A 107 -16.55 17.04 -4.78
N LYS A 108 -17.22 18.09 -5.26
CA LYS A 108 -16.58 19.28 -5.85
C LYS A 108 -15.63 20.01 -4.88
N ASN A 109 -15.80 19.83 -3.58
CA ASN A 109 -14.98 20.46 -2.54
C ASN A 109 -13.79 19.57 -2.12
N GLY A 110 -13.60 18.40 -2.74
CA GLY A 110 -12.50 17.50 -2.45
C GLY A 110 -12.68 16.60 -1.22
N SER A 111 -13.88 16.58 -0.62
CA SER A 111 -14.23 15.59 0.42
C SER A 111 -14.96 14.38 -0.17
N LEU A 112 -15.07 13.28 0.56
CA LEU A 112 -15.78 12.09 0.07
C LEU A 112 -17.28 12.36 -0.10
N SER A 113 -17.82 12.05 -1.28
CA SER A 113 -19.21 12.32 -1.67
C SER A 113 -20.23 11.65 -0.74
N ASN A 114 -19.96 10.41 -0.34
CA ASN A 114 -20.83 9.62 0.52
C ASN A 114 -20.55 9.79 2.02
N GLY A 115 -19.64 10.68 2.41
CA GLY A 115 -19.20 10.83 3.81
C GLY A 115 -18.59 9.55 4.41
N LYS A 116 -18.12 8.63 3.56
CA LYS A 116 -17.60 7.32 3.98
C LYS A 116 -16.58 6.74 3.00
N LEU A 117 -15.50 6.18 3.54
CA LEU A 117 -14.60 5.24 2.88
C LEU A 117 -15.18 3.82 2.91
N SER A 118 -15.57 3.29 1.75
CA SER A 118 -16.29 2.01 1.64
C SER A 118 -15.54 0.89 0.89
N TYR A 119 -14.37 1.15 0.29
CA TYR A 119 -13.66 0.12 -0.48
C TYR A 119 -13.28 -1.11 0.35
N ALA A 120 -13.61 -2.30 -0.14
CA ALA A 120 -13.09 -3.56 0.40
C ALA A 120 -11.56 -3.63 0.22
N SER A 121 -10.85 -4.42 1.03
CA SER A 121 -9.39 -4.58 0.91
C SER A 121 -8.95 -5.24 -0.39
N SER A 122 -9.86 -5.90 -1.12
CA SER A 122 -9.64 -6.47 -2.45
C SER A 122 -9.84 -5.45 -3.58
N ASN A 123 -10.41 -4.27 -3.31
CA ASN A 123 -10.66 -3.27 -4.34
C ASN A 123 -9.35 -2.63 -4.82
N LYS A 124 -9.22 -2.42 -6.13
CA LYS A 124 -8.03 -1.81 -6.75
C LYS A 124 -7.68 -0.43 -6.16
N ASN A 125 -8.67 0.32 -5.68
CA ASN A 125 -8.51 1.67 -5.13
C ASN A 125 -8.25 1.69 -3.62
N TYR A 126 -8.24 0.53 -2.94
CA TYR A 126 -7.97 0.46 -1.50
C TYR A 126 -6.54 0.93 -1.17
N LEU A 127 -5.52 0.33 -1.78
CA LEU A 127 -4.12 0.68 -1.51
C LEU A 127 -3.73 2.09 -1.96
N PRO A 128 -4.15 2.59 -3.14
CA PRO A 128 -3.95 4.00 -3.51
C PRO A 128 -4.60 4.96 -2.51
N MET A 129 -5.83 4.68 -2.06
CA MET A 129 -6.49 5.51 -1.05
C MET A 129 -5.74 5.49 0.28
N CYS A 130 -5.28 4.32 0.74
CA CYS A 130 -4.44 4.23 1.94
C CYS A 130 -3.13 5.02 1.80
N ALA A 131 -2.45 4.94 0.64
CA ALA A 131 -1.19 5.64 0.40
C ALA A 131 -1.39 7.16 0.42
N PHE A 132 -2.45 7.65 -0.24
CA PHE A 132 -2.83 9.06 -0.19
C PHE A 132 -3.16 9.53 1.23
N ILE A 133 -3.94 8.74 1.99
CA ILE A 133 -4.21 9.02 3.41
C ILE A 133 -2.91 9.07 4.21
N PHE A 134 -1.94 8.20 3.93
CA PHE A 134 -0.67 8.21 4.64
C PHE A 134 0.21 9.42 4.31
N ASP A 135 0.16 9.94 3.08
CA ASP A 135 0.78 11.24 2.75
C ASP A 135 0.14 12.37 3.58
N LEU A 136 -1.20 12.41 3.66
CA LEU A 136 -1.91 13.39 4.48
C LEU A 136 -1.56 13.26 5.97
N MET A 137 -1.55 12.03 6.49
CA MET A 137 -1.19 11.74 7.89
C MET A 137 0.26 12.17 8.17
N ASN A 138 1.18 11.91 7.25
CA ASN A 138 2.58 12.30 7.41
C ASN A 138 2.74 13.82 7.53
N ASN A 139 1.95 14.59 6.77
CA ASN A 139 1.95 16.05 6.82
C ASN A 139 1.30 16.61 8.10
N ASP A 140 0.32 15.91 8.66
CA ASP A 140 -0.43 16.33 9.87
C ASP A 140 0.00 15.59 11.15
N LYS A 141 1.26 15.16 11.24
CA LYS A 141 1.83 14.50 12.44
C LYS A 141 0.99 13.30 12.94
N TRP A 142 0.43 12.54 11.99
CA TRP A 142 -0.32 11.32 12.22
C TRP A 142 -1.62 11.46 13.04
N GLY A 143 -2.23 12.66 13.10
CA GLY A 143 -3.50 12.92 13.80
C GLY A 143 -4.76 12.50 13.05
N ILE A 144 -5.53 11.53 13.58
CA ILE A 144 -6.74 11.00 12.93
C ILE A 144 -7.83 12.05 12.73
N SER A 145 -8.12 12.88 13.75
CA SER A 145 -9.19 13.86 13.70
C SER A 145 -9.01 14.92 12.61
N ASN A 146 -7.76 15.29 12.32
CA ASN A 146 -7.47 16.26 11.26
C ASN A 146 -7.74 15.65 9.89
N ILE A 147 -7.30 14.40 9.69
CA ILE A 147 -7.45 13.70 8.41
C ILE A 147 -8.91 13.37 8.12
N SER A 148 -9.66 12.89 9.11
CA SER A 148 -11.07 12.59 8.96
C SER A 148 -11.88 13.83 8.60
N LYS A 149 -11.58 14.99 9.23
CA LYS A 149 -12.17 16.29 8.88
C LYS A 149 -11.84 16.72 7.46
N LYS A 150 -10.57 16.61 7.02
CA LYS A 150 -10.15 16.92 5.64
C LYS A 150 -10.89 16.07 4.60
N LEU A 151 -11.11 14.79 4.91
CA LEU A 151 -11.81 13.85 4.02
C LEU A 151 -13.34 13.91 4.13
N GLY A 152 -13.88 14.63 5.12
CA GLY A 152 -15.33 14.70 5.37
C GLY A 152 -15.93 13.39 5.90
N ILE A 153 -15.20 12.64 6.73
CA ILE A 153 -15.63 11.35 7.30
C ILE A 153 -15.47 11.31 8.83
N SER A 154 -16.08 10.31 9.46
CA SER A 154 -15.88 10.08 10.90
C SER A 154 -14.53 9.41 11.20
N ASN A 155 -14.00 9.65 12.41
CA ASN A 155 -12.80 8.96 12.92
C ASN A 155 -12.95 7.44 12.86
N THR A 156 -14.11 6.92 13.29
CA THR A 156 -14.40 5.48 13.27
C THR A 156 -14.39 4.92 11.85
N ASN A 157 -14.89 5.67 10.87
CA ASN A 157 -14.84 5.22 9.48
C ASN A 157 -13.40 5.18 8.94
N LEU A 158 -12.58 6.20 9.24
CA LEU A 158 -11.17 6.21 8.84
C LEU A 158 -10.41 5.04 9.49
N VAL A 159 -10.57 4.82 10.79
CA VAL A 159 -9.89 3.75 11.51
C VAL A 159 -10.33 2.38 11.00
N SER A 160 -11.64 2.12 10.86
CA SER A 160 -12.15 0.85 10.34
C SER A 160 -11.71 0.59 8.89
N PHE A 161 -11.50 1.63 8.10
CA PHE A 161 -10.93 1.51 6.75
C PHE A 161 -9.46 1.06 6.79
N LEU A 162 -8.64 1.68 7.63
CA LEU A 162 -7.22 1.32 7.78
C LEU A 162 -7.02 -0.08 8.38
N LEU A 163 -7.95 -0.55 9.21
CA LEU A 163 -7.91 -1.87 9.84
C LEU A 163 -8.15 -3.05 8.87
N LYS A 164 -8.61 -2.81 7.64
CA LYS A 164 -8.92 -3.88 6.68
C LYS A 164 -7.67 -4.67 6.22
N GLU A 165 -6.47 -4.12 6.38
CA GLU A 165 -5.21 -4.80 6.13
C GLU A 165 -4.29 -4.70 7.35
N LYS A 166 -4.06 -5.84 8.00
CA LYS A 166 -3.32 -5.94 9.27
C LYS A 166 -1.91 -5.35 9.17
N ARG A 167 -1.23 -5.50 8.04
CA ARG A 167 0.13 -4.96 7.88
C ARG A 167 0.15 -3.44 7.84
N LEU A 168 -0.84 -2.83 7.18
CA LEU A 168 -0.97 -1.38 7.14
C LEU A 168 -1.17 -0.82 8.55
N ILE A 169 -2.07 -1.40 9.34
CA ILE A 169 -2.34 -0.86 10.69
C ILE A 169 -1.15 -1.03 11.64
N VAL A 170 -0.42 -2.15 11.56
CA VAL A 170 0.81 -2.34 12.35
C VAL A 170 1.81 -1.24 12.02
N TRP A 171 2.01 -0.97 10.73
CA TRP A 171 2.92 0.07 10.27
C TRP A 171 2.45 1.49 10.67
N VAL A 172 1.15 1.79 10.53
CA VAL A 172 0.56 3.08 10.98
C VAL A 172 0.77 3.30 12.47
N ASN A 173 0.54 2.27 13.30
CA ASN A 173 0.73 2.37 14.74
C ASN A 173 2.20 2.58 15.12
N GLN A 174 3.15 2.00 14.37
CA GLN A 174 4.58 2.30 14.54
C GLN A 174 4.89 3.77 14.25
N GLN A 175 4.33 4.35 13.18
CA GLN A 175 4.54 5.77 12.90
C GLN A 175 3.88 6.68 13.92
N ARG A 176 2.66 6.33 14.35
CA ARG A 176 1.95 7.05 15.43
C ARG A 176 2.77 7.05 16.71
N ALA A 177 3.30 5.90 17.13
CA ALA A 177 4.15 5.81 18.31
C ALA A 177 5.41 6.68 18.20
N LYS A 178 6.08 6.68 17.04
CA LYS A 178 7.22 7.58 16.77
C LYS A 178 6.87 9.08 16.87
N ASN A 179 5.60 9.42 16.68
CA ASN A 179 5.08 10.78 16.77
C ASN A 179 4.34 11.04 18.10
N GLY A 180 4.50 10.19 19.11
CA GLY A 180 3.89 10.36 20.44
C GLY A 180 2.37 10.12 20.49
N MET A 181 1.81 9.43 19.49
CA MET A 181 0.38 9.17 19.36
C MET A 181 0.00 7.75 19.79
N ASN A 182 -1.17 7.60 20.41
CA ASN A 182 -1.71 6.30 20.81
C ASN A 182 -2.01 5.38 19.61
N SER A 183 -1.86 4.08 19.79
CA SER A 183 -2.24 3.10 18.77
C SER A 183 -3.73 3.17 18.44
N LEU A 184 -4.06 2.98 17.16
CA LEU A 184 -5.40 2.77 16.67
C LEU A 184 -5.85 1.34 17.00
N LYS A 185 -7.14 1.19 17.32
CA LYS A 185 -7.80 -0.06 17.69
C LYS A 185 -9.01 -0.28 16.80
#